data_AF-R7HZ61-F1
#
_entry.id   AF-R7HZ61-F1
#
_cell.length_a   1.000
_cell.length_b   1.000
_cell.length_c   1.000
_cell.angle_alpha   90.00
_cell.angle_beta   90.00
_cell.angle_gamma   90.00
#
_symmetry.space_group_name_H-M   'P 1'
#
loop_
_entity.id
_entity.type
_entity.pdbx_description
1 polymer ?
#
loop_
_entity_poly.entity_id
_entity_poly.type
_entity_poly.pdbx_seq_one_letter_code
_entity_poly.pdbx_strand_id
1 'polypeptide(L)'
;MAIAVLFISLVVYVILLQYCDKSILLTALIPLAMFLKVPALPAIIAGLFFSPTVLLAILCGIVVYYMYGSVLNCEAILAKNSKIDMVKLVQRFMDGIAKNPSIYIWSITLSIVCLLVFFVSRMKIAYAFEISIGMAMVINMVFSIVCNILLKGQLSSVWIVVGSLLAGILGYALQSFHMILDYGKVEELQFEDDEYYYYVKAVPKLRVEPKKKA
;
A
#
# COMPACT_ATOMS: atom_id res chain seq x y z
N MET A 1 -3.69 -23.91 14.83
CA MET A 1 -4.19 -22.54 15.02
C MET A 1 -4.38 -21.76 13.71
N ALA A 2 -3.92 -22.27 12.57
CA ALA A 2 -4.14 -21.68 11.25
C ALA A 2 -5.62 -21.31 10.96
N ILE A 3 -6.59 -22.17 11.33
CA ILE A 3 -8.03 -21.90 11.13
C ILE A 3 -8.50 -20.68 11.94
N ALA A 4 -8.00 -20.49 13.16
CA ALA A 4 -8.35 -19.35 13.99
C ALA A 4 -7.80 -18.03 13.43
N VAL A 5 -6.59 -18.04 12.86
CA VAL A 5 -6.02 -16.87 12.18
C VAL A 5 -6.81 -16.53 10.93
N LEU A 6 -7.16 -17.54 10.14
CA LEU A 6 -7.98 -17.36 8.94
C LEU A 6 -9.34 -16.76 9.32
N PHE A 7 -9.97 -17.27 10.38
CA PHE A 7 -11.22 -16.74 10.90
C PHE A 7 -11.10 -15.30 11.41
N ILE A 8 -10.07 -14.98 12.21
CA ILE A 8 -9.84 -13.61 12.71
C ILE A 8 -9.53 -12.65 11.56
N SER A 9 -8.70 -13.07 10.59
CA SER A 9 -8.41 -12.27 9.40
C SER A 9 -9.69 -12.03 8.59
N LEU A 10 -10.54 -13.04 8.45
CA LEU A 10 -11.82 -12.94 7.75
C LEU A 10 -12.78 -12.00 8.47
N VAL A 11 -12.87 -12.06 9.81
CA VAL A 11 -13.66 -11.10 10.60
C VAL A 11 -13.16 -9.67 10.40
N VAL A 12 -11.85 -9.47 10.40
CA VAL A 12 -11.23 -8.16 10.12
C VAL A 12 -11.57 -7.69 8.70
N TYR A 13 -11.51 -8.57 7.68
CA TYR A 13 -11.94 -8.25 6.32
C TYR A 13 -13.41 -7.87 6.23
N VAL A 14 -14.27 -8.61 6.93
CA VAL A 14 -15.72 -8.38 6.92
C VAL A 14 -16.08 -7.07 7.61
N ILE A 15 -15.38 -6.69 8.68
CA ILE A 15 -15.55 -5.37 9.30
C ILE A 15 -15.13 -4.28 8.31
N LEU A 16 -14.03 -4.47 7.58
CA LEU A 16 -13.57 -3.50 6.58
C LEU A 16 -14.48 -3.40 5.34
N LEU A 17 -15.26 -4.44 5.01
CA LEU A 17 -16.32 -4.39 3.99
C LEU A 17 -17.34 -3.28 4.26
N GLN A 18 -17.61 -2.95 5.52
CA GLN A 18 -18.57 -1.90 5.86
C GLN A 18 -18.00 -0.48 5.73
N TYR A 19 -16.67 -0.31 5.79
CA TYR A 19 -16.05 1.02 5.85
C TYR A 19 -15.29 1.41 4.57
N CYS A 20 -15.02 0.46 3.66
CA CYS A 20 -14.05 0.64 2.59
C CYS A 20 -14.40 -0.19 1.33
N ASP A 21 -15.53 0.13 0.68
CA ASP A 21 -16.05 -0.60 -0.50
C ASP A 21 -15.02 -0.80 -1.64
N LYS A 22 -14.06 0.12 -1.80
CA LYS A 22 -13.05 0.08 -2.88
C LYS A 22 -11.66 -0.36 -2.43
N SER A 23 -11.36 -0.38 -1.13
CA SER A 23 -10.00 -0.53 -0.58
C SER A 23 -9.73 -1.89 0.09
N ILE A 24 -10.67 -2.82 0.03
CA ILE A 24 -10.48 -4.17 0.59
C ILE A 24 -9.36 -4.97 -0.06
N LEU A 25 -9.25 -4.88 -1.39
CA LEU A 25 -8.18 -5.56 -2.12
C LEU A 25 -6.81 -5.05 -1.65
N LEU A 26 -6.74 -3.78 -1.25
CA LEU A 26 -5.53 -3.19 -0.74
C LEU A 26 -5.18 -3.70 0.67
N THR A 27 -6.18 -3.92 1.55
CA THR A 27 -5.94 -4.57 2.84
C THR A 27 -5.34 -5.96 2.67
N ALA A 28 -5.80 -6.73 1.67
CA ALA A 28 -5.25 -8.05 1.31
C ALA A 28 -3.85 -7.99 0.72
N LEU A 29 -3.59 -6.94 -0.05
CA LEU A 29 -2.28 -6.74 -0.64
C LEU A 29 -1.21 -6.48 0.43
N ILE A 30 -1.55 -5.91 1.58
CA ILE A 30 -0.56 -5.51 2.59
C ILE A 30 0.16 -6.69 3.26
N PRO A 31 -0.53 -7.66 3.89
CA PRO A 31 0.15 -8.82 4.45
C PRO A 31 0.97 -9.57 3.40
N LEU A 32 0.45 -9.66 2.17
CA LEU A 32 1.11 -10.32 1.06
C LEU A 32 2.39 -9.57 0.64
N ALA A 33 2.32 -8.24 0.53
CA ALA A 33 3.46 -7.39 0.19
C ALA A 33 4.53 -7.42 1.28
N MET A 34 4.14 -7.43 2.57
CA MET A 34 5.09 -7.59 3.68
C MET A 34 5.76 -8.98 3.65
N PHE A 35 5.00 -10.04 3.33
CA PHE A 35 5.56 -11.39 3.17
C PHE A 35 6.55 -11.47 2.00
N LEU A 36 6.26 -10.81 0.88
CA LEU A 36 7.14 -10.71 -0.29
C LEU A 36 8.35 -9.77 -0.08
N LYS A 37 8.49 -9.16 1.11
CA LYS A 37 9.52 -8.15 1.45
C LYS A 37 9.44 -6.88 0.60
N VAL A 38 8.23 -6.51 0.15
CA VAL A 38 7.93 -5.31 -0.62
C VAL A 38 6.90 -4.44 0.13
N PRO A 39 7.15 -4.02 1.38
CA PRO A 39 6.14 -3.38 2.24
C PRO A 39 5.66 -2.02 1.72
N ALA A 40 6.43 -1.35 0.85
CA ALA A 40 6.12 -0.02 0.33
C ALA A 40 5.05 -0.03 -0.77
N LEU A 41 4.91 -1.14 -1.50
CA LEU A 41 4.05 -1.23 -2.68
C LEU A 41 2.59 -0.86 -2.39
N PRO A 42 1.94 -1.39 -1.34
CA PRO A 42 0.56 -1.03 -1.03
C PRO A 42 0.41 0.44 -0.65
N ALA A 43 1.37 1.03 0.07
CA ALA A 43 1.30 2.44 0.45
C ALA A 43 1.41 3.38 -0.77
N ILE A 44 2.24 3.01 -1.75
CA ILE A 44 2.36 3.76 -3.01
C ILE A 44 1.06 3.65 -3.82
N ILE A 45 0.51 2.44 -3.98
CA ILE A 45 -0.76 2.22 -4.68
C ILE A 45 -1.91 2.97 -3.97
N ALA A 46 -1.96 2.90 -2.64
CA ALA A 46 -2.94 3.61 -1.82
C ALA A 46 -2.90 5.12 -2.07
N GLY A 47 -1.70 5.71 -2.02
CA GLY A 47 -1.53 7.14 -2.20
C GLY A 47 -1.84 7.63 -3.62
N LEU A 48 -1.60 6.80 -4.65
CA LEU A 48 -1.88 7.16 -6.04
C LEU A 48 -3.38 7.12 -6.37
N PHE A 49 -4.07 6.04 -5.99
CA PHE A 49 -5.42 5.76 -6.50
C PHE A 49 -6.54 6.06 -5.51
N PHE A 50 -6.25 6.11 -4.21
CA PHE A 50 -7.29 6.16 -3.18
C PHE A 50 -7.27 7.45 -2.35
N SER A 51 -8.32 7.62 -1.56
CA SER A 51 -8.49 8.71 -0.60
C SER A 51 -7.72 8.43 0.71
N PRO A 52 -7.42 9.45 1.53
CA PRO A 52 -6.71 9.30 2.81
C PRO A 52 -7.43 8.39 3.82
N THR A 53 -8.73 8.13 3.64
CA THR A 53 -9.51 7.18 4.44
C THR A 53 -8.95 5.76 4.41
N VAL A 54 -8.16 5.43 3.38
CA VAL A 54 -7.51 4.15 3.19
C VAL A 54 -6.34 3.90 4.15
N LEU A 55 -5.89 4.92 4.89
CA LEU A 55 -4.93 4.73 5.99
C LEU A 55 -5.42 3.68 6.99
N LEU A 56 -6.71 3.66 7.32
CA LEU A 56 -7.26 2.66 8.24
C LEU A 56 -7.09 1.23 7.71
N ALA A 57 -7.30 1.03 6.41
CA ALA A 57 -7.04 -0.24 5.74
C ALA A 57 -5.56 -0.62 5.78
N ILE A 58 -4.65 0.37 5.71
CA ILE A 58 -3.20 0.14 5.84
C ILE A 58 -2.85 -0.37 7.22
N LEU A 59 -3.28 0.35 8.26
CA LEU A 59 -3.06 0.00 9.66
C LEU A 59 -3.56 -1.41 9.97
N CYS A 60 -4.76 -1.72 9.48
CA CYS A 60 -5.38 -3.01 9.71
C CYS A 60 -4.62 -4.16 9.04
N GLY A 61 -4.17 -3.98 7.80
CA GLY A 61 -3.36 -4.99 7.09
C GLY A 61 -2.04 -5.31 7.81
N ILE A 62 -1.40 -4.31 8.40
CA ILE A 62 -0.16 -4.49 9.18
C ILE A 62 -0.44 -5.33 10.44
N VAL A 63 -1.53 -5.04 11.15
CA VAL A 63 -1.92 -5.82 12.34
C VAL A 63 -2.15 -7.28 11.95
N VAL A 64 -2.86 -7.55 10.85
CA VAL A 64 -3.10 -8.93 10.37
C VAL A 64 -1.79 -9.67 10.09
N TYR A 65 -0.80 -9.01 9.46
CA TYR A 65 0.52 -9.61 9.21
C TYR A 65 1.22 -10.03 10.51
N TYR A 66 1.26 -9.16 11.52
CA TYR A 66 1.92 -9.47 12.79
C TYR A 66 1.11 -10.43 13.67
N MET A 67 -0.22 -10.48 13.52
CA MET A 67 -1.05 -11.53 14.14
C MET A 67 -0.65 -12.91 13.63
N TYR A 68 -0.42 -13.06 12.33
CA TYR A 68 0.06 -14.33 11.75
C TYR A 68 1.41 -14.76 12.34
N GLY A 69 2.38 -13.84 12.42
CA GLY A 69 3.67 -14.10 13.05
C GLY A 69 3.56 -14.49 14.54
N SER A 70 2.65 -13.85 15.27
CA SER A 70 2.40 -14.15 16.69
C SER A 70 1.82 -15.54 16.90
N VAL A 71 0.95 -16.02 16.00
CA VAL A 71 0.41 -17.38 16.06
C VAL A 71 1.48 -18.43 15.77
N LEU A 72 2.34 -18.22 14.77
CA LEU A 72 3.45 -19.14 14.49
C LEU A 72 4.38 -19.27 15.70
N ASN A 73 4.66 -18.17 16.38
CA ASN A 73 5.45 -18.19 17.61
C ASN A 73 4.74 -19.00 18.72
N CYS A 74 3.43 -18.84 18.89
CA CYS A 74 2.64 -19.61 19.85
C CYS A 74 2.63 -21.11 19.51
N GLU A 75 2.49 -21.48 18.24
CA GLU A 75 2.56 -22.87 17.77
C GLU A 75 3.93 -23.49 18.05
N ALA A 76 5.02 -22.78 17.75
CA ALA A 76 6.38 -23.24 18.04
C ALA A 76 6.63 -23.44 19.55
N ILE A 77 6.03 -22.58 20.39
CA ILE A 77 6.12 -22.66 21.84
C ILE A 77 5.36 -23.88 22.38
N LEU A 78 4.14 -24.14 21.89
CA LEU A 78 3.35 -25.32 22.24
C LEU A 78 4.01 -26.62 21.80
N ALA A 79 4.60 -26.63 20.60
CA ALA A 79 5.33 -27.79 20.11
C ALA A 79 6.54 -28.14 21.00
N LYS A 80 7.16 -27.13 21.63
CA LYS A 80 8.30 -27.33 22.56
C LYS A 80 7.88 -27.63 23.99
N ASN A 81 6.69 -27.19 24.42
CA ASN A 81 6.21 -27.32 25.79
C ASN A 81 4.72 -27.66 25.80
N SER A 82 4.41 -28.96 25.92
CA SER A 82 3.03 -29.48 25.90
C SER A 82 2.19 -29.17 27.15
N LYS A 83 2.82 -28.67 28.23
CA LYS A 83 2.16 -28.34 29.52
C LYS A 83 1.97 -26.84 29.75
N ILE A 84 1.91 -26.03 28.70
CA ILE A 84 1.66 -24.59 28.86
C ILE A 84 0.19 -24.35 29.17
N ASP A 85 -0.09 -23.59 30.24
CA ASP A 85 -1.44 -23.13 30.55
C ASP A 85 -2.02 -22.32 29.39
N MET A 86 -3.24 -22.67 28.95
CA MET A 86 -3.93 -21.97 27.86
C MET A 86 -4.07 -20.46 28.12
N VAL A 87 -4.25 -20.06 29.39
CA VAL A 87 -4.33 -18.65 29.79
C VAL A 87 -3.02 -17.90 29.51
N LYS A 88 -1.87 -18.53 29.78
CA LYS A 88 -0.54 -17.94 29.51
C LYS A 88 -0.25 -17.85 28.02
N LEU A 89 -0.79 -18.79 27.23
CA LEU A 89 -0.69 -18.76 25.77
C LEU A 89 -1.47 -17.57 25.18
N VAL A 90 -2.70 -17.34 25.66
CA VAL A 90 -3.53 -16.20 25.22
C VAL A 90 -2.89 -14.88 25.64
N GLN A 91 -2.36 -14.77 26.86
CA GLN A 91 -1.63 -13.59 27.30
C GLN A 91 -0.40 -13.31 26.43
N ARG A 92 0.37 -14.35 26.06
CA ARG A 92 1.50 -14.20 25.14
C ARG A 92 1.08 -13.75 23.75
N PHE A 93 -0.02 -14.26 23.24
CA PHE A 93 -0.54 -13.83 21.94
C PHE A 93 -0.94 -12.35 21.97
N MET A 94 -1.66 -11.92 23.00
CA MET A 94 -2.02 -10.51 23.19
C MET A 94 -0.80 -9.62 23.36
N ASP A 95 0.19 -10.03 24.17
CA ASP A 95 1.44 -9.29 24.34
C ASP A 95 2.24 -9.23 23.02
N GLY A 96 2.22 -10.30 22.22
CA GLY A 96 2.88 -10.36 20.91
C GLY A 96 2.29 -9.41 19.86
N ILE A 97 1.09 -8.91 20.08
CA ILE A 97 0.44 -7.88 19.24
C ILE A 97 0.60 -6.51 19.91
N ALA A 98 0.12 -6.35 21.15
CA ALA A 98 0.03 -5.06 21.81
C ALA A 98 1.40 -4.47 22.19
N LYS A 99 2.39 -5.30 22.54
CA LYS A 99 3.73 -4.84 22.94
C LYS A 99 4.75 -4.95 21.81
N ASN A 100 4.31 -5.21 20.58
CA ASN A 100 5.21 -5.37 19.46
C ASN A 100 5.56 -4.01 18.83
N PRO A 101 6.78 -3.49 19.03
CA PRO A 101 7.17 -2.18 18.51
C PRO A 101 7.16 -2.15 16.98
N SER A 102 7.30 -3.31 16.32
CA SER A 102 7.32 -3.41 14.87
C SER A 102 5.98 -2.98 14.25
N ILE A 103 4.85 -3.27 14.89
CA ILE A 103 3.53 -2.87 14.39
C ILE A 103 3.44 -1.35 14.31
N TYR A 104 3.80 -0.65 15.38
CA TYR A 104 3.74 0.80 15.47
C TYR A 104 4.70 1.48 14.49
N ILE A 105 5.93 0.98 14.40
CA ILE A 105 6.97 1.54 13.54
C ILE A 105 6.60 1.40 12.05
N TRP A 106 6.13 0.22 11.63
CA TRP A 106 5.69 0.00 10.24
C TRP A 106 4.41 0.76 9.90
N SER A 107 3.49 0.85 10.85
CA SER A 107 2.27 1.66 10.75
C SER A 107 2.58 3.12 10.44
N ILE A 108 3.47 3.74 11.22
CA ILE A 108 3.87 5.14 11.03
C ILE A 108 4.58 5.31 9.68
N THR A 109 5.52 4.41 9.36
CA THR A 109 6.30 4.47 8.12
C THR A 109 5.40 4.42 6.88
N LEU A 110 4.51 3.43 6.80
CA LEU A 110 3.63 3.28 5.63
C LEU A 110 2.57 4.38 5.55
N SER A 111 2.12 4.91 6.69
CA SER A 111 1.21 6.06 6.72
C SER A 111 1.86 7.32 6.15
N ILE A 112 3.10 7.60 6.55
CA ILE A 112 3.88 8.74 6.03
C ILE A 112 4.09 8.60 4.52
N VAL A 113 4.50 7.42 4.06
CA VAL A 113 4.70 7.15 2.63
C VAL A 113 3.39 7.34 1.85
N CYS A 114 2.28 6.80 2.34
CA CYS A 114 0.96 6.94 1.71
C CYS A 114 0.53 8.41 1.60
N LEU A 115 0.67 9.18 2.68
CA LEU A 115 0.28 10.59 2.71
C LEU A 115 1.15 11.43 1.78
N LEU A 116 2.46 11.20 1.76
CA LEU A 116 3.38 11.88 0.84
C LEU A 116 3.01 11.64 -0.62
N VAL A 117 2.79 10.38 -0.99
CA VAL A 117 2.36 10.04 -2.35
C VAL A 117 1.04 10.74 -2.68
N PHE A 118 0.08 10.69 -1.76
CA PHE A 118 -1.23 11.32 -1.95
C PHE A 118 -1.13 12.83 -2.19
N PHE A 119 -0.40 13.57 -1.36
CA PHE A 119 -0.32 15.02 -1.52
C PHE A 119 0.47 15.42 -2.76
N VAL A 120 1.60 14.76 -3.02
CA VAL A 120 2.52 15.14 -4.12
C VAL A 120 1.92 14.78 -5.47
N SER A 121 1.27 13.61 -5.59
CA SER A 121 0.62 13.18 -6.84
C SER A 121 -0.54 14.08 -7.27
N ARG A 122 -1.12 14.86 -6.33
CA ARG A 122 -2.23 15.79 -6.60
C ARG A 122 -1.77 17.22 -6.87
N MET A 123 -0.46 17.49 -6.82
CA MET A 123 0.07 18.81 -7.15
C MET A 123 0.00 19.04 -8.67
N LYS A 124 -0.31 20.28 -9.08
CA LYS A 124 -0.35 20.69 -10.50
C LYS A 124 1.06 20.95 -11.06
N ILE A 125 1.95 19.97 -10.96
CA ILE A 125 3.34 20.04 -11.42
C ILE A 125 3.52 19.02 -12.54
N ALA A 126 4.36 19.33 -13.53
CA ALA A 126 4.78 18.34 -14.52
C ALA A 126 5.47 17.16 -13.82
N TYR A 127 5.14 15.94 -14.23
CA TYR A 127 5.68 14.70 -13.65
C TYR A 127 5.37 14.49 -12.15
N ALA A 128 4.26 15.04 -11.65
CA ALA A 128 3.88 14.93 -10.24
C ALA A 128 3.78 13.47 -9.75
N PHE A 129 3.31 12.55 -10.59
CA PHE A 129 3.18 11.13 -10.22
C PHE A 129 4.56 10.46 -10.10
N GLU A 130 5.45 10.70 -11.04
CA GLU A 130 6.81 10.17 -11.08
C GLU A 130 7.63 10.70 -9.90
N ILE A 131 7.52 12.00 -9.61
CA ILE A 131 8.17 12.63 -8.46
C ILE A 131 7.63 12.04 -7.16
N SER A 132 6.32 11.83 -7.06
CA SER A 132 5.71 11.24 -5.85
C SER A 132 6.20 9.82 -5.59
N ILE A 133 6.29 8.97 -6.61
CA ILE A 133 6.82 7.61 -6.51
C ILE A 133 8.31 7.65 -6.13
N GLY A 134 9.10 8.50 -6.78
CA GLY A 134 10.52 8.66 -6.48
C GLY A 134 10.77 9.08 -5.03
N MET A 135 10.04 10.09 -4.54
CA MET A 135 10.14 10.51 -3.13
C MET A 135 9.70 9.42 -2.16
N ALA A 136 8.62 8.71 -2.47
CA ALA A 136 8.12 7.61 -1.66
C ALA A 136 9.13 6.47 -1.53
N MET A 137 9.83 6.13 -2.60
CA MET A 137 10.89 5.13 -2.58
C MET A 137 12.03 5.53 -1.64
N VAL A 138 12.53 6.77 -1.77
CA VAL A 138 13.62 7.27 -0.94
C VAL A 138 13.22 7.30 0.53
N ILE A 139 12.04 7.84 0.83
CA ILE A 139 11.54 7.98 2.20
C ILE A 139 11.26 6.60 2.81
N ASN A 140 10.64 5.69 2.07
CA ASN A 140 10.46 4.32 2.53
C ASN A 140 11.79 3.64 2.83
N MET A 141 12.81 3.82 1.98
CA MET A 141 14.12 3.21 2.15
C MET A 141 14.81 3.75 3.43
N VAL A 142 14.80 5.06 3.64
CA VAL A 142 15.37 5.68 4.86
C VAL A 142 14.65 5.18 6.10
N PHE A 143 13.32 5.26 6.14
CA PHE A 143 12.56 4.81 7.29
C PHE A 143 12.73 3.32 7.54
N SER A 144 12.66 2.47 6.50
CA SER A 144 12.83 1.02 6.64
C SER A 144 14.20 0.64 7.20
N ILE A 145 15.27 1.34 6.81
CA ILE A 145 16.61 1.14 7.38
C ILE A 145 16.63 1.52 8.86
N VAL A 146 16.07 2.69 9.22
CA VAL A 146 15.95 3.12 10.62
C VAL A 146 15.14 2.10 11.44
N CYS A 147 14.02 1.64 10.90
CA CYS A 147 13.18 0.60 11.50
C CYS A 147 13.97 -0.68 11.73
N ASN A 148 14.78 -1.10 10.76
CA ASN A 148 15.58 -2.32 10.86
C ASN A 148 16.65 -2.21 11.95
N ILE A 149 17.29 -1.05 12.11
CA ILE A 149 18.24 -0.79 13.19
C ILE A 149 17.54 -0.86 14.56
N LEU A 150 16.38 -0.20 14.69
CA LEU A 150 15.59 -0.20 15.93
C LEU A 150 15.07 -1.59 16.31
N LEU A 151 14.72 -2.41 15.31
CA LEU A 151 14.16 -3.76 15.49
C LEU A 151 15.24 -4.86 15.54
N LYS A 152 16.51 -4.50 15.73
CA LYS A 152 17.66 -5.42 15.82
C LYS A 152 17.82 -6.35 14.60
N GLY A 153 17.68 -5.80 13.39
CA GLY A 153 18.20 -6.42 12.18
C GLY A 153 17.44 -7.66 11.68
N GLN A 154 16.12 -7.69 11.80
CA GLN A 154 15.32 -8.83 11.30
C GLN A 154 15.36 -8.98 9.77
N LEU A 155 15.63 -7.89 9.04
CA LEU A 155 15.72 -7.89 7.58
C LEU A 155 17.14 -7.54 7.15
N SER A 156 17.65 -8.23 6.13
CA SER A 156 18.92 -7.82 5.52
C SER A 156 18.73 -6.49 4.79
N SER A 157 19.65 -5.55 5.00
CA SER A 157 19.60 -4.22 4.39
C SER A 157 19.49 -4.27 2.87
N VAL A 158 20.09 -5.30 2.24
CA VAL A 158 20.00 -5.52 0.78
C VAL A 158 18.55 -5.76 0.35
N TRP A 159 17.79 -6.57 1.10
CA TRP A 159 16.39 -6.84 0.79
C TRP A 159 15.50 -5.60 0.93
N ILE A 160 15.84 -4.69 1.83
CA ILE A 160 15.11 -3.42 1.99
C ILE A 160 15.26 -2.55 0.74
N VAL A 161 16.48 -2.47 0.19
CA VAL A 161 16.74 -1.70 -1.04
C VAL A 161 16.05 -2.34 -2.24
N VAL A 162 16.24 -3.65 -2.43
CA VAL A 162 15.64 -4.38 -3.55
C VAL A 162 14.11 -4.31 -3.47
N GLY A 163 13.53 -4.51 -2.30
CA GLY A 163 12.09 -4.42 -2.08
C GLY A 163 11.53 -3.01 -2.36
N SER A 164 12.25 -1.96 -1.95
CA SER A 164 11.84 -0.58 -2.22
C SER A 164 11.91 -0.23 -3.72
N LEU A 165 12.95 -0.69 -4.42
CA LEU A 165 13.10 -0.54 -5.87
C LEU A 165 11.95 -1.24 -6.61
N LEU A 166 11.68 -2.49 -6.24
CA LEU A 166 10.64 -3.29 -6.88
C LEU A 166 9.24 -2.70 -6.65
N ALA A 167 8.99 -2.16 -5.45
CA ALA A 167 7.77 -1.42 -5.15
C ALA A 167 7.58 -0.20 -6.05
N GLY A 168 8.65 0.57 -6.25
CA GLY A 168 8.63 1.75 -7.12
C GLY A 168 8.38 1.42 -8.58
N ILE A 169 9.05 0.40 -9.11
CA ILE A 169 8.88 -0.07 -10.49
C ILE A 169 7.44 -0.54 -10.73
N LEU A 170 6.90 -1.34 -9.81
CA LEU A 170 5.51 -1.81 -9.90
C LEU A 170 4.51 -0.67 -9.78
N GLY A 171 4.74 0.28 -8.86
CA GLY A 171 3.91 1.48 -8.72
C GLY A 171 3.90 2.32 -10.00
N TYR A 172 5.07 2.54 -10.61
CA TYR A 172 5.21 3.26 -11.88
C TYR A 172 4.52 2.54 -13.03
N ALA A 173 4.69 1.22 -13.13
CA ALA A 173 4.03 0.41 -14.15
C ALA A 173 2.51 0.50 -14.05
N LEU A 174 1.96 0.35 -12.83
CA LEU A 174 0.51 0.47 -12.57
C LEU A 174 -0.02 1.86 -12.93
N GLN A 175 0.70 2.92 -12.54
CA GLN A 175 0.32 4.29 -12.89
C GLN A 175 0.35 4.53 -14.41
N SER A 176 1.36 3.98 -15.09
CA SER A 176 1.51 4.10 -16.54
C SER A 176 0.35 3.42 -17.27
N PHE A 177 -0.06 2.22 -16.84
CA PHE A 177 -1.25 1.56 -17.39
C PHE A 177 -2.51 2.38 -17.14
N HIS A 178 -2.68 2.93 -15.94
CA HIS A 178 -3.83 3.78 -15.64
C HIS A 178 -3.88 5.01 -16.55
N MET A 179 -2.76 5.68 -16.78
CA MET A 179 -2.71 6.86 -17.67
C MET A 179 -2.95 6.51 -19.14
N ILE A 180 -2.52 5.34 -19.61
CA ILE A 180 -2.77 4.86 -20.99
C ILE A 180 -4.25 4.47 -21.17
N LEU A 181 -4.85 3.88 -20.13
CA LEU A 181 -6.25 3.42 -20.13
C LEU A 181 -7.25 4.53 -19.77
N ASP A 182 -6.78 5.69 -19.30
CA ASP A 182 -7.62 6.85 -18.99
C ASP A 182 -8.04 7.57 -20.27
N TYR A 183 -9.03 7.00 -20.95
CA TYR A 183 -9.72 7.61 -22.09
C TYR A 183 -10.75 8.68 -21.66
N GLY A 184 -10.81 9.02 -20.37
CA GLY A 184 -11.86 9.82 -19.75
C GLY A 184 -11.69 11.34 -19.80
N LYS A 185 -10.53 11.86 -20.26
CA LYS A 185 -10.32 13.31 -20.43
C LYS A 185 -11.06 13.84 -21.65
N VAL A 186 -12.38 13.73 -21.66
CA VAL A 186 -13.20 14.38 -22.67
C VAL A 186 -13.38 15.83 -22.25
N GLU A 187 -12.78 16.76 -22.98
CA GLU A 187 -13.01 18.18 -22.78
C GLU A 187 -14.29 18.58 -23.53
N GLU A 188 -15.27 19.16 -22.84
CA GLU A 188 -16.43 19.76 -23.49
C GLU A 188 -16.08 21.18 -23.89
N LEU A 189 -15.90 21.40 -25.19
CA LEU A 189 -15.63 22.70 -25.77
C LEU A 189 -16.95 23.33 -26.21
N GLN A 190 -17.14 24.60 -25.84
CA GLN A 190 -18.25 25.41 -26.32
C GLN A 190 -17.83 26.14 -27.59
N PHE A 191 -18.61 25.98 -28.65
CA PHE A 191 -18.50 26.78 -29.86
C PHE A 191 -19.76 27.62 -30.00
N GLU A 192 -19.55 28.86 -30.38
CA GLU A 192 -20.60 29.82 -30.72
C GLU A 192 -20.55 30.03 -32.22
N ASP A 193 -21.70 29.83 -32.87
CA ASP A 193 -21.97 30.19 -34.25
C ASP A 193 -23.03 31.30 -34.26
N ASP A 194 -23.24 31.97 -35.40
CA ASP A 194 -24.06 33.19 -35.51
C ASP A 194 -25.51 33.01 -34.99
N GLU A 195 -26.03 31.77 -35.00
CA GLU A 195 -27.42 31.46 -34.68
C GLU A 195 -27.57 30.45 -33.52
N TYR A 196 -26.49 29.74 -33.12
CA TYR A 196 -26.56 28.66 -32.13
C TYR A 196 -25.28 28.45 -31.31
N TYR A 197 -25.47 27.91 -30.09
CA TYR A 197 -24.39 27.33 -29.27
C TYR A 197 -24.41 25.81 -29.39
N TYR A 198 -23.25 25.20 -29.67
CA TYR A 198 -23.09 23.74 -29.61
C TYR A 198 -21.90 23.31 -28.75
N TYR A 199 -22.13 22.23 -28.01
CA TYR A 199 -21.15 21.59 -27.14
C TYR A 199 -20.56 20.37 -27.85
N VAL A 200 -19.25 20.34 -28.00
CA VAL A 200 -18.54 19.20 -28.60
C VAL A 200 -17.61 18.55 -27.58
N LYS A 201 -17.64 17.23 -27.57
CA LYS A 201 -16.75 16.39 -26.77
C LYS A 201 -15.44 16.18 -27.52
N ALA A 202 -14.40 16.89 -27.11
CA ALA A 202 -13.04 16.69 -27.60
C ALA A 202 -12.41 15.50 -26.87
N VAL A 203 -12.15 14.41 -27.62
CA VAL A 203 -11.37 13.27 -27.11
C VAL A 203 -9.90 13.51 -27.50
N PRO A 204 -9.01 13.79 -26.53
CA PRO A 204 -7.61 14.06 -26.80
C PRO A 204 -6.96 12.78 -27.34
N LYS A 205 -6.40 12.88 -28.56
CA LYS A 205 -5.62 11.80 -29.15
C LYS A 205 -4.21 11.87 -28.58
N LEU A 206 -3.70 10.75 -28.07
CA LEU A 206 -2.28 10.60 -27.72
C LEU A 206 -1.44 11.07 -28.92
N ARG A 207 -0.55 12.05 -28.72
CA ARG A 207 0.35 12.54 -29.76
C ARG A 207 1.27 11.38 -30.19
N VAL A 208 0.90 10.70 -31.27
CA VAL A 208 1.85 9.93 -32.05
C VAL A 208 2.67 10.98 -32.80
N GLU A 209 3.92 11.19 -32.39
CA GLU A 209 4.81 12.05 -33.16
C GLU A 209 4.81 11.55 -34.61
N PRO A 210 4.52 12.42 -35.60
CA PRO A 210 4.58 12.00 -36.98
C PRO A 210 6.02 11.58 -37.26
N LYS A 211 6.21 10.30 -37.65
CA LYS A 211 7.49 9.82 -38.20
C LYS A 211 7.96 10.85 -39.23
N LYS A 212 9.08 11.53 -38.94
CA LYS A 212 9.82 12.28 -39.96
C LYS A 212 10.04 11.32 -41.12
N LYS A 213 9.39 11.58 -42.26
CA LYS A 213 9.77 10.95 -43.52
C LYS A 213 11.20 11.43 -43.79
N ALA A 214 12.14 10.50 -43.70
CA ALA A 214 13.50 10.67 -44.20
C ALA A 214 13.48 10.81 -45.73
#